data_AF-A0A5J5AET9-F1
#
_entry.id   AF-A0A5J5AET9-F1
#
_cell.length_a   1.000
_cell.length_b   1.000
_cell.length_c   1.000
_cell.angle_alpha   90.00
_cell.angle_beta   90.00
_cell.angle_gamma   90.00
#
_symmetry.space_group_name_H-M   'P 1'
#
loop_
_entity.id
_entity.type
_entity.pdbx_description
1 polymer ?
#
loop_
_entity_poly.entity_id
_entity_poly.type
_entity_poly.pdbx_seq_one_letter_code
_entity_poly.pdbx_strand_id
1 'polypeptide(L)'
;MLPELYKAPWELRRNGSSHCSLPHSYRYCSSSLRSPASVPPTPSASTSLSPPPSTAVSVTLRRSRTTVSGGHGDGDRIFRLLLAVYHPRNRYLLHIGADGSDDERRKLAALVKSVPVIEAFENVDVVGKPDPVTYMGSTNIAAVLRAATILLKVDGGWDWFITLSASDYPLLTQDDLSHVFSSVRRDLNFIDHTSDLGWKESQRLQPIVVDPGLYLARRSQIFYATEKRPMPDAFKVFAGSQWVLLSRSFLEFCVLGWDNLPRTLLMYFTNVMLSQEVYFHSVICNSPEFKNTTVNNDLRYMIWDNPPKMEPHFLNTSDYDQMVQSGAAFARQFQKDDPVLNIIDEKILRRGRNRAAPGAWCTGRKSWWMDPCSQWGDANVLKPGPQAKKFEESMTNLLDDWSSQSNQCK
;
A
#
# COMPACT_ATOMS: atom_id res chain seq x y z
N MET A 1 -1.38 -10.57 -22.60
CA MET A 1 -0.50 -11.69 -22.18
C MET A 1 0.50 -11.13 -21.17
N LEU A 2 0.47 -11.58 -19.90
CA LEU A 2 1.44 -11.18 -18.86
C LEU A 2 2.10 -12.44 -18.30
N PRO A 3 3.40 -12.68 -18.56
CA PRO A 3 4.21 -13.70 -17.89
C PRO A 3 4.92 -13.19 -16.61
N GLU A 4 4.60 -11.99 -16.09
CA GLU A 4 5.48 -11.26 -15.16
C GLU A 4 5.27 -11.48 -13.66
N LEU A 5 4.29 -12.27 -13.27
CA LEU A 5 4.05 -12.68 -11.88
C LEU A 5 4.46 -14.14 -11.73
N TYR A 6 5.00 -14.53 -10.57
CA TYR A 6 5.10 -15.95 -10.22
C TYR A 6 3.69 -16.51 -9.99
N LYS A 7 3.00 -16.86 -11.09
CA LYS A 7 1.84 -17.76 -11.08
C LYS A 7 2.35 -19.16 -11.40
N ALA A 8 2.12 -20.10 -10.49
CA ALA A 8 2.44 -21.52 -10.70
C ALA A 8 1.51 -22.11 -11.79
N PRO A 9 1.93 -23.17 -12.51
CA PRO A 9 1.40 -23.50 -13.83
C PRO A 9 -0.04 -23.99 -13.78
N TRP A 10 -0.88 -23.38 -14.62
CA TRP A 10 -2.14 -23.97 -15.05
C TRP A 10 -1.81 -24.99 -16.15
N GLU A 11 -1.81 -26.28 -15.84
CA GLU A 11 -1.88 -27.31 -16.88
C GLU A 11 -3.28 -27.93 -16.90
N LEU A 12 -3.93 -27.75 -18.06
CA LEU A 12 -4.87 -28.68 -18.69
C LEU A 12 -6.02 -29.23 -17.83
N ARG A 13 -7.09 -28.44 -17.70
CA ARG A 13 -8.47 -28.94 -17.86
C ARG A 13 -9.37 -27.90 -18.53
N ARG A 14 -9.33 -27.86 -19.86
CA ARG A 14 -10.51 -27.56 -20.67
C ARG A 14 -10.55 -28.56 -21.82
N ASN A 15 -11.41 -29.57 -21.67
CA ASN A 15 -12.00 -30.24 -22.82
C ASN A 15 -12.80 -29.21 -23.61
N GLY A 16 -12.60 -29.18 -24.93
CA GLY A 16 -13.32 -28.30 -25.83
C GLY A 16 -12.41 -27.72 -26.91
N SER A 17 -11.94 -28.59 -27.79
CA SER A 17 -11.28 -28.25 -29.04
C SER A 17 -12.19 -27.42 -29.96
N SER A 18 -11.70 -26.28 -30.41
CA SER A 18 -12.01 -25.72 -31.73
C SER A 18 -10.91 -24.73 -32.12
N HIS A 19 -10.04 -25.16 -33.01
CA HIS A 19 -9.08 -24.32 -33.72
C HIS A 19 -9.80 -23.22 -34.51
N CYS A 20 -9.33 -21.97 -34.40
CA CYS A 20 -9.54 -20.95 -35.42
C CYS A 20 -8.31 -20.05 -35.51
N SER A 21 -7.57 -20.22 -36.60
CA SER A 21 -6.53 -19.34 -37.13
C SER A 21 -7.17 -18.05 -37.68
N LEU A 22 -6.54 -16.90 -37.44
CA LEU A 22 -6.81 -15.61 -38.11
C LEU A 22 -6.33 -15.69 -39.60
N PRO A 23 -6.85 -14.87 -40.56
CA PRO A 23 -7.01 -13.41 -40.41
C PRO A 23 -8.22 -12.73 -41.12
N HIS A 24 -8.37 -11.42 -40.83
CA HIS A 24 -9.19 -10.39 -41.50
C HIS A 24 -10.72 -10.55 -41.55
N SER A 25 -11.42 -9.78 -40.71
CA SER A 25 -12.47 -8.80 -41.10
C SER A 25 -13.27 -8.33 -39.89
N TYR A 26 -13.59 -7.03 -39.86
CA TYR A 26 -14.48 -6.40 -38.88
C TYR A 26 -15.87 -7.06 -38.90
N ARG A 27 -16.30 -7.67 -37.79
CA ARG A 27 -17.73 -7.84 -37.48
C ARG A 27 -18.02 -7.72 -35.99
N TYR A 28 -19.00 -6.89 -35.70
CA TYR A 28 -19.72 -6.77 -34.43
C TYR A 28 -20.19 -8.15 -33.92
N CYS A 29 -19.85 -8.49 -32.67
CA CYS A 29 -20.48 -9.59 -31.95
C CYS A 29 -21.57 -9.03 -31.02
N SER A 30 -22.83 -9.24 -31.39
CA SER A 30 -24.02 -8.98 -30.58
C SER A 30 -24.14 -10.01 -29.46
N SER A 31 -24.33 -9.56 -28.22
CA SER A 31 -24.61 -10.40 -27.05
C SER A 31 -26.06 -10.85 -27.03
N SER A 32 -26.31 -12.17 -27.08
CA SER A 32 -27.62 -12.76 -26.81
C SER A 32 -27.77 -13.00 -25.30
N LEU A 33 -28.75 -12.34 -24.70
CA LEU A 33 -29.19 -12.48 -23.32
C LEU A 33 -29.79 -13.88 -23.09
N ARG A 34 -29.34 -14.59 -22.06
CA ARG A 34 -30.06 -15.74 -21.48
C ARG A 34 -30.71 -15.31 -20.17
N SER A 35 -32.03 -15.53 -20.08
CA SER A 35 -32.85 -15.33 -18.89
C SER A 35 -32.41 -16.24 -17.73
N PRO A 36 -32.51 -15.79 -16.46
CA PRO A 36 -32.23 -16.63 -15.31
C PRO A 36 -33.42 -17.54 -14.97
N ALA A 37 -33.10 -18.77 -14.59
CA ALA A 37 -34.04 -19.79 -14.14
C ALA A 37 -34.61 -19.48 -12.74
N SER A 38 -35.84 -19.95 -12.55
CA SER A 38 -36.75 -19.82 -11.41
C SER A 38 -36.21 -20.34 -10.07
N VAL A 39 -36.49 -19.59 -9.00
CA VAL A 39 -36.25 -19.92 -7.59
C VAL A 39 -37.43 -20.74 -7.02
N PRO A 40 -37.22 -21.83 -6.25
CA PRO A 40 -38.30 -22.52 -5.51
C PRO A 40 -38.57 -21.90 -4.13
N PRO A 41 -39.78 -22.07 -3.55
CA PRO A 41 -40.26 -21.30 -2.41
C PRO A 41 -39.72 -21.78 -1.06
N THR A 42 -39.57 -20.83 -0.13
CA THR A 42 -39.23 -21.00 1.29
C THR A 42 -40.41 -21.55 2.11
N PRO A 43 -40.18 -22.42 3.12
CA PRO A 43 -41.18 -22.75 4.13
C PRO A 43 -41.22 -21.71 5.27
N SER A 44 -42.45 -21.46 5.73
CA SER A 44 -42.84 -20.54 6.81
C SER A 44 -42.22 -20.87 8.16
N ALA A 45 -41.57 -19.90 8.80
CA ALA A 45 -41.04 -19.99 10.16
C ALA A 45 -41.99 -19.33 11.18
N SER A 46 -42.28 -20.09 12.24
CA SER A 46 -43.02 -19.68 13.44
C SER A 46 -42.23 -18.69 14.30
N THR A 47 -42.95 -17.71 14.82
CA THR A 47 -42.46 -16.58 15.63
C THR A 47 -42.02 -17.01 17.03
N SER A 48 -40.76 -16.79 17.39
CA SER A 48 -40.30 -16.72 18.78
C SER A 48 -39.43 -15.47 18.96
N LEU A 49 -39.90 -14.53 19.78
CA LEU A 49 -39.23 -13.25 20.06
C LEU A 49 -37.88 -13.48 20.75
N SER A 50 -36.81 -13.09 20.05
CA SER A 50 -35.45 -12.91 20.60
C SER A 50 -35.20 -11.40 20.77
N PRO A 51 -34.41 -10.95 21.76
CA PRO A 51 -34.11 -9.53 21.94
C PRO A 51 -33.36 -8.98 20.71
N PRO A 52 -33.47 -7.67 20.41
CA PRO A 52 -32.94 -7.12 19.18
C PRO A 52 -31.41 -7.28 19.15
N PRO A 53 -30.82 -7.79 18.04
CA PRO A 53 -29.38 -7.75 17.88
C PRO A 53 -28.93 -6.28 17.83
N SER A 54 -27.84 -5.99 18.54
CA SER A 54 -27.11 -4.73 18.43
C SER A 54 -26.98 -4.35 16.96
N THR A 55 -27.38 -3.14 16.62
CA THR A 55 -27.36 -2.55 15.28
C THR A 55 -26.03 -2.83 14.57
N ALA A 56 -26.00 -3.88 13.76
CA ALA A 56 -24.95 -4.09 12.78
C ALA A 56 -25.14 -3.03 11.69
N VAL A 57 -24.45 -1.90 11.84
CA VAL A 57 -24.35 -0.91 10.78
C VAL A 57 -23.70 -1.63 9.60
N SER A 58 -24.42 -1.74 8.48
CA SER A 58 -23.85 -2.23 7.21
C SER A 58 -22.91 -1.16 6.68
N VAL A 59 -21.71 -1.09 7.27
CA VAL A 59 -20.63 -0.24 6.80
C VAL A 59 -20.11 -0.88 5.52
N THR A 60 -20.16 -0.16 4.40
CA THR A 60 -19.50 -0.62 3.18
C THR A 60 -18.00 -0.62 3.44
N LEU A 61 -17.47 -1.81 3.74
CA LEU A 61 -16.10 -1.94 4.17
C LEU A 61 -15.13 -1.57 3.04
N ARG A 62 -14.36 -0.52 3.29
CA ARG A 62 -13.34 0.05 2.39
C ARG A 62 -12.29 -1.00 2.08
N ARG A 63 -11.73 -0.95 0.88
CA ARG A 63 -10.68 -1.88 0.48
C ARG A 63 -9.40 -1.14 0.12
N SER A 64 -8.28 -1.57 0.68
CA SER A 64 -6.96 -1.01 0.41
C SER A 64 -6.10 -1.96 -0.43
N ARG A 65 -5.13 -1.38 -1.12
CA ARG A 65 -4.10 -2.04 -1.94
C ARG A 65 -2.76 -1.68 -1.34
N THR A 66 -2.06 -2.66 -0.79
CA THR A 66 -0.82 -2.41 -0.06
C THR A 66 0.34 -2.99 -0.84
N THR A 67 1.33 -2.16 -1.14
CA THR A 67 2.63 -2.65 -1.63
C THR A 67 3.58 -2.76 -0.45
N VAL A 68 4.29 -3.88 -0.35
CA VAL A 68 5.35 -4.09 0.65
C VAL A 68 6.65 -4.35 -0.09
N SER A 69 7.59 -3.42 0.00
CA SER A 69 8.88 -3.50 -0.68
C SER A 69 10.05 -3.78 0.28
N GLY A 70 11.09 -4.44 -0.21
CA GLY A 70 12.35 -4.62 0.49
C GLY A 70 13.49 -4.94 -0.48
N GLY A 71 14.71 -4.96 0.04
CA GLY A 71 15.91 -5.31 -0.71
C GLY A 71 16.39 -6.72 -0.42
N HIS A 72 17.68 -6.93 -0.65
CA HIS A 72 18.37 -8.16 -0.29
C HIS A 72 18.21 -8.52 1.20
N GLY A 73 17.75 -9.74 1.48
CA GLY A 73 17.65 -10.27 2.84
C GLY A 73 16.41 -9.84 3.63
N ASP A 74 15.50 -9.10 2.99
CA ASP A 74 14.25 -8.63 3.59
C ASP A 74 13.08 -9.61 3.45
N GLY A 75 13.24 -10.75 2.76
CA GLY A 75 12.14 -11.70 2.52
C GLY A 75 11.34 -12.08 3.78
N ASP A 76 12.03 -12.40 4.88
CA ASP A 76 11.37 -12.73 6.16
C ASP A 76 10.68 -11.53 6.81
N ARG A 77 11.25 -10.33 6.66
CA ARG A 77 10.66 -9.08 7.19
C ARG A 77 9.40 -8.69 6.43
N ILE A 78 9.44 -8.80 5.10
CA ILE A 78 8.27 -8.62 4.23
C ILE A 78 7.18 -9.62 4.60
N PHE A 79 7.53 -10.90 4.80
CA PHE A 79 6.56 -11.92 5.19
C PHE A 79 5.95 -11.65 6.58
N ARG A 80 6.78 -11.27 7.56
CA ARG A 80 6.31 -10.89 8.91
C ARG A 80 5.34 -9.71 8.84
N LEU A 81 5.71 -8.66 8.10
CA LEU A 81 4.91 -7.45 7.93
C LEU A 81 3.60 -7.75 7.21
N LEU A 82 3.62 -8.50 6.10
CA LEU A 82 2.41 -8.95 5.40
C LEU A 82 1.41 -9.55 6.37
N LEU A 83 1.85 -10.50 7.20
CA LEU A 83 0.97 -11.16 8.15
C LEU A 83 0.45 -10.19 9.23
N ALA A 84 1.23 -9.17 9.61
CA ALA A 84 0.82 -8.15 10.56
C ALA A 84 -0.27 -7.22 9.99
N VAL A 85 -0.23 -6.97 8.67
CA VAL A 85 -1.20 -6.09 7.98
C VAL A 85 -2.25 -6.86 7.17
N TYR A 86 -2.33 -8.19 7.27
CA TYR A 86 -3.19 -9.02 6.43
C TYR A 86 -4.68 -8.87 6.78
N HIS A 87 -5.51 -8.72 5.75
CA HIS A 87 -6.96 -8.78 5.83
C HIS A 87 -7.53 -9.35 4.53
N PRO A 88 -8.54 -10.24 4.57
CA PRO A 88 -9.03 -10.93 3.37
C PRO A 88 -9.63 -10.03 2.27
N ARG A 89 -10.04 -8.80 2.61
CA ARG A 89 -10.60 -7.83 1.64
C ARG A 89 -9.57 -6.95 0.94
N ASN A 90 -8.35 -6.94 1.44
CA ASN A 90 -7.28 -6.13 0.88
C ASN A 90 -6.51 -6.94 -0.16
N ARG A 91 -5.76 -6.26 -1.02
CA ARG A 91 -4.84 -6.89 -1.98
C ARG A 91 -3.42 -6.45 -1.65
N TYR A 92 -2.48 -7.39 -1.70
CA TYR A 92 -1.09 -7.15 -1.36
C TYR A 92 -0.19 -7.47 -2.54
N LEU A 93 0.74 -6.57 -2.83
CA LEU A 93 1.81 -6.80 -3.79
C LEU A 93 3.15 -6.75 -3.07
N LEU A 94 3.88 -7.86 -3.06
CA LEU A 94 5.18 -7.97 -2.42
C LEU A 94 6.28 -7.82 -3.45
N HIS A 95 7.27 -6.98 -3.14
CA HIS A 95 8.39 -6.70 -4.03
C HIS A 95 9.71 -6.84 -3.29
N ILE A 96 10.61 -7.65 -3.85
CA ILE A 96 12.02 -7.65 -3.49
C ILE A 96 12.77 -7.05 -4.68
N GLY A 97 13.54 -5.99 -4.43
CA GLY A 97 14.34 -5.29 -5.43
C GLY A 97 15.35 -6.18 -6.15
N ALA A 98 15.89 -5.70 -7.28
CA ALA A 98 16.83 -6.47 -8.11
C ALA A 98 18.16 -6.83 -7.40
N ASP A 99 18.43 -6.24 -6.24
CA ASP A 99 19.52 -6.58 -5.32
C ASP A 99 19.26 -7.88 -4.53
N GLY A 100 18.00 -8.26 -4.32
CA GLY A 100 17.63 -9.57 -3.79
C GLY A 100 17.77 -10.70 -4.81
N SER A 101 17.85 -11.95 -4.33
CA SER A 101 18.02 -13.12 -5.21
C SER A 101 16.70 -13.69 -5.72
N ASP A 102 16.72 -14.41 -6.85
CA ASP A 102 15.52 -15.10 -7.34
C ASP A 102 15.08 -16.24 -6.41
N ASP A 103 16.01 -16.88 -5.71
CA ASP A 103 15.69 -17.87 -4.68
C ASP A 103 14.97 -17.25 -3.49
N GLU A 104 15.36 -16.03 -3.09
CA GLU A 104 14.67 -15.29 -2.04
C GLU A 104 13.23 -14.96 -2.45
N ARG A 105 13.03 -14.47 -3.69
CA ARG A 105 11.68 -14.23 -4.24
C ARG A 105 10.84 -15.50 -4.31
N ARG A 106 11.42 -16.63 -4.76
CA ARG A 106 10.74 -17.93 -4.79
C ARG A 106 10.38 -18.43 -3.39
N LYS A 107 11.28 -18.29 -2.42
CA LYS A 107 11.04 -18.64 -1.01
C LYS A 107 9.91 -17.80 -0.43
N LEU A 108 9.91 -16.49 -0.65
CA LEU A 108 8.82 -15.61 -0.22
C LEU A 108 7.49 -16.05 -0.83
N ALA A 109 7.44 -16.33 -2.13
CA ALA A 109 6.23 -16.81 -2.79
C ALA A 109 5.74 -18.16 -2.22
N ALA A 110 6.66 -19.07 -1.85
CA ALA A 110 6.32 -20.33 -1.20
C ALA A 110 5.78 -20.13 0.23
N LEU A 111 6.38 -19.21 1.01
CA LEU A 111 5.92 -18.86 2.37
C LEU A 111 4.53 -18.22 2.34
N VAL A 112 4.25 -17.34 1.38
CA VAL A 112 2.93 -16.73 1.20
C VAL A 112 1.87 -17.80 0.95
N LYS A 113 2.18 -18.79 0.11
CA LYS A 113 1.26 -19.90 -0.20
C LYS A 113 1.07 -20.91 0.92
N SER A 114 2.01 -20.99 1.87
CA SER A 114 1.87 -21.93 2.99
C SER A 114 0.89 -21.46 4.05
N VAL A 115 0.39 -20.22 3.95
CA VAL A 115 -0.57 -19.64 4.88
C VAL A 115 -2.00 -19.92 4.36
N PRO A 116 -2.80 -20.77 5.05
CA PRO A 116 -4.06 -21.27 4.49
C PRO A 116 -5.07 -20.18 4.10
N VAL A 117 -5.17 -19.10 4.90
CA VAL A 117 -6.08 -18.01 4.58
C VAL A 117 -5.62 -17.21 3.35
N ILE A 118 -4.30 -17.06 3.14
CA ILE A 118 -3.78 -16.35 1.97
C ILE A 118 -3.99 -17.20 0.71
N GLU A 119 -3.76 -18.51 0.82
CA GLU A 119 -4.05 -19.46 -0.25
C GLU A 119 -5.54 -19.45 -0.63
N ALA A 120 -6.44 -19.42 0.36
CA ALA A 120 -7.88 -19.44 0.12
C ALA A 120 -8.43 -18.15 -0.52
N PHE A 121 -7.90 -16.98 -0.15
CA PHE A 121 -8.38 -15.68 -0.66
C PHE A 121 -7.61 -15.19 -1.90
N GLU A 122 -6.47 -15.83 -2.22
CA GLU A 122 -5.63 -15.53 -3.38
C GLU A 122 -5.32 -14.03 -3.57
N ASN A 123 -5.20 -13.29 -2.47
CA ASN A 123 -5.14 -11.82 -2.44
C ASN A 123 -3.74 -11.25 -2.20
N VAL A 124 -2.70 -12.08 -2.31
CA VAL A 124 -1.28 -11.69 -2.18
C VAL A 124 -0.50 -12.17 -3.40
N ASP A 125 0.18 -11.24 -4.06
CA ASP A 125 1.05 -11.52 -5.21
C ASP A 125 2.50 -11.14 -4.91
N VAL A 126 3.46 -11.92 -5.41
CA VAL A 126 4.90 -11.58 -5.37
C VAL A 126 5.37 -11.19 -6.77
N VAL A 127 6.00 -10.02 -6.91
CA VAL A 127 6.54 -9.55 -8.18
C VAL A 127 7.65 -10.49 -8.63
N GLY A 128 7.47 -11.11 -9.80
CA GLY A 128 8.42 -12.10 -10.32
C GLY A 128 9.64 -11.47 -10.97
N LYS A 129 9.41 -10.49 -11.86
CA LYS A 129 10.47 -9.70 -12.48
C LYS A 129 10.77 -8.48 -11.61
N PRO A 130 11.90 -8.45 -10.88
CA PRO A 130 12.19 -7.38 -9.94
C PRO A 130 12.49 -6.06 -10.65
N ASP A 131 12.25 -4.96 -9.94
CA ASP A 131 12.67 -3.64 -10.39
C ASP A 131 14.02 -3.29 -9.74
N PRO A 132 14.91 -2.58 -10.45
CA PRO A 132 16.04 -1.92 -9.80
C PRO A 132 15.51 -0.89 -8.80
N VAL A 133 16.20 -0.75 -7.67
CA VAL A 133 15.84 0.18 -6.59
C VAL A 133 17.12 0.88 -6.17
N THR A 134 17.34 2.07 -6.71
CA THR A 134 18.47 2.93 -6.36
C THR A 134 18.03 3.91 -5.27
N TYR A 135 18.64 3.84 -4.09
CA TYR A 135 18.24 4.61 -2.90
C TYR A 135 17.98 6.11 -3.18
N MET A 136 18.91 6.80 -3.85
CA MET A 136 18.76 8.23 -4.19
C MET A 136 18.18 8.49 -5.59
N GLY A 137 17.82 7.44 -6.33
CA GLY A 137 17.50 7.49 -7.74
C GLY A 137 16.00 7.57 -8.04
N SER A 138 15.68 7.56 -9.33
CA SER A 138 14.31 7.63 -9.87
C SER A 138 13.67 6.27 -10.16
N THR A 139 14.45 5.20 -10.11
CA THR A 139 13.96 3.82 -10.13
C THR A 139 12.93 3.53 -9.02
N ASN A 140 13.03 4.20 -7.87
CA ASN A 140 12.04 4.12 -6.80
C ASN A 140 10.63 4.56 -7.26
N ILE A 141 10.51 5.69 -7.96
CA ILE A 141 9.22 6.13 -8.53
C ILE A 141 8.73 5.10 -9.54
N ALA A 142 9.62 4.61 -10.42
CA ALA A 142 9.26 3.64 -11.44
C ALA A 142 8.68 2.36 -10.82
N ALA A 143 9.27 1.86 -9.74
CA ALA A 143 8.79 0.70 -9.00
C ALA A 143 7.40 0.96 -8.40
N VAL A 144 7.17 2.12 -7.76
CA VAL A 144 5.87 2.48 -7.18
C VAL A 144 4.79 2.64 -8.26
N LEU A 145 5.08 3.33 -9.37
CA LEU A 145 4.15 3.49 -10.49
C LEU A 145 3.83 2.15 -11.16
N ARG A 146 4.82 1.24 -11.26
CA ARG A 146 4.59 -0.12 -11.77
C ARG A 146 3.69 -0.92 -10.82
N ALA A 147 3.92 -0.85 -9.52
CA ALA A 147 3.07 -1.49 -8.52
C ALA A 147 1.62 -0.97 -8.60
N ALA A 148 1.43 0.35 -8.67
CA ALA A 148 0.12 0.97 -8.85
C ALA A 148 -0.55 0.49 -10.15
N THR A 149 0.19 0.45 -11.26
CA THR A 149 -0.32 -0.02 -12.57
C THR A 149 -0.79 -1.48 -12.51
N ILE A 150 -0.03 -2.36 -11.84
CA ILE A 150 -0.44 -3.76 -11.65
C ILE A 150 -1.75 -3.80 -10.86
N LEU A 151 -1.84 -3.09 -9.73
CA LEU A 151 -3.01 -3.10 -8.85
C LEU A 151 -4.27 -2.44 -9.45
N LEU A 152 -4.10 -1.44 -10.32
CA LEU A 152 -5.20 -0.86 -11.10
C LEU A 152 -5.77 -1.85 -12.12
N LYS A 153 -4.91 -2.71 -12.69
CA LYS A 153 -5.27 -3.68 -13.73
C LYS A 153 -5.90 -4.95 -13.18
N VAL A 154 -5.44 -5.45 -12.04
CA VAL A 154 -5.92 -6.73 -11.48
C VAL A 154 -7.21 -6.59 -10.67
N ASP A 155 -7.57 -5.38 -10.24
CA ASP A 155 -8.73 -5.15 -9.38
C ASP A 155 -9.31 -3.74 -9.56
N GLY A 156 -10.62 -3.64 -9.77
CA GLY A 156 -11.34 -2.40 -10.04
C GLY A 156 -11.94 -1.68 -8.81
N GLY A 157 -11.95 -2.32 -7.63
CA GLY A 157 -12.79 -1.86 -6.51
C GLY A 157 -12.03 -1.49 -5.23
N TRP A 158 -11.04 -0.60 -5.30
CA TRP A 158 -10.36 -0.07 -4.10
C TRP A 158 -10.40 1.43 -3.98
N ASP A 159 -10.18 1.87 -2.75
CA ASP A 159 -10.18 3.26 -2.35
C ASP A 159 -8.75 3.81 -2.20
N TRP A 160 -7.85 3.09 -1.51
CA TRP A 160 -6.48 3.57 -1.21
C TRP A 160 -5.37 2.60 -1.59
N PHE A 161 -4.26 3.18 -2.03
CA PHE A 161 -2.97 2.52 -2.23
C PHE A 161 -2.01 2.93 -1.11
N ILE A 162 -1.45 1.95 -0.40
CA ILE A 162 -0.57 2.14 0.76
C ILE A 162 0.83 1.64 0.40
N THR A 163 1.84 2.50 0.49
CA THR A 163 3.25 2.09 0.32
C THR A 163 3.84 1.70 1.67
N LEU A 164 4.34 0.49 1.83
CA LEU A 164 5.13 0.05 2.98
C LEU A 164 6.48 -0.52 2.52
N SER A 165 7.49 -0.46 3.37
CA SER A 165 8.72 -1.22 3.22
C SER A 165 8.93 -2.21 4.38
N ALA A 166 9.91 -3.09 4.22
CA ALA A 166 10.34 -4.06 5.23
C ALA A 166 10.74 -3.45 6.60
N SER A 167 10.92 -2.12 6.66
CA SER A 167 11.25 -1.36 7.86
C SER A 167 10.06 -0.65 8.52
N ASP A 168 8.86 -0.71 7.93
CA ASP A 168 7.62 -0.26 8.57
C ASP A 168 7.00 -1.36 9.45
N TYR A 169 6.19 -0.96 10.43
CA TYR A 169 5.31 -1.88 11.16
C TYR A 169 4.01 -1.20 11.59
N PRO A 170 2.85 -1.89 11.60
CA PRO A 170 1.58 -1.29 11.99
C PRO A 170 1.48 -1.07 13.51
N LEU A 171 0.85 0.03 13.92
CA LEU A 171 0.54 0.36 15.32
C LEU A 171 -0.94 0.15 15.68
N LEU A 172 -1.71 -0.45 14.78
CA LEU A 172 -3.12 -0.80 14.94
C LEU A 172 -3.48 -2.03 14.09
N THR A 173 -4.61 -2.66 14.38
CA THR A 173 -5.08 -3.81 13.61
C THR A 173 -5.71 -3.39 12.28
N GLN A 174 -5.87 -4.31 11.34
CA GLN A 174 -6.62 -4.01 10.10
C GLN A 174 -8.08 -3.67 10.36
N ASP A 175 -8.67 -4.23 11.43
CA ASP A 175 -10.02 -3.88 11.84
C ASP A 175 -10.10 -2.45 12.34
N ASP A 176 -9.12 -2.00 13.13
CA ASP A 176 -9.00 -0.60 13.57
C ASP A 176 -8.88 0.35 12.38
N LEU A 177 -7.96 0.05 11.46
CA LEU A 177 -7.71 0.86 10.27
C LEU A 177 -8.99 0.99 9.45
N SER A 178 -9.63 -0.14 9.15
CA SER A 178 -10.81 -0.17 8.30
C SER A 178 -12.03 0.46 8.96
N HIS A 179 -12.13 0.36 10.30
CA HIS A 179 -13.17 1.02 11.07
C HIS A 179 -13.07 2.53 10.93
N VAL A 180 -11.91 3.11 11.19
CA VAL A 180 -11.72 4.57 11.08
C VAL A 180 -11.80 5.04 9.64
N PHE A 181 -11.19 4.34 8.68
CA PHE A 181 -11.27 4.71 7.26
C PHE A 181 -12.67 4.61 6.66
N SER A 182 -13.61 3.94 7.33
CA SER A 182 -14.99 3.85 6.86
C SER A 182 -15.71 5.20 6.83
N SER A 183 -15.36 6.12 7.75
CA SER A 183 -15.87 7.50 7.80
C SER A 183 -15.04 8.47 6.96
N VAL A 184 -13.83 8.08 6.54
CA VAL A 184 -12.96 8.91 5.71
C VAL A 184 -13.43 8.94 4.24
N ARG A 185 -13.35 10.12 3.64
CA ARG A 185 -13.59 10.37 2.22
C ARG A 185 -12.57 9.63 1.35
N ARG A 186 -13.06 8.85 0.37
CA ARG A 186 -12.26 7.94 -0.47
C ARG A 186 -11.28 8.66 -1.41
N ASP A 187 -11.57 9.92 -1.73
CA ASP A 187 -10.77 10.72 -2.66
C ASP A 187 -9.58 11.42 -1.98
N LEU A 188 -9.50 11.37 -0.64
CA LEU A 188 -8.39 11.97 0.11
C LEU A 188 -7.09 11.18 -0.03
N ASN A 189 -6.00 11.93 -0.08
CA ASN A 189 -4.62 11.47 -0.18
C ASN A 189 -3.86 11.91 1.07
N PHE A 190 -3.31 10.95 1.82
CA PHE A 190 -2.44 11.22 2.97
C PHE A 190 -1.01 11.31 2.47
N ILE A 191 -0.56 12.55 2.32
CA ILE A 191 0.71 12.92 1.72
C ILE A 191 1.26 14.14 2.45
N ASP A 192 2.24 13.90 3.33
CA ASP A 192 3.00 14.97 3.98
C ASP A 192 3.74 15.79 2.91
N HIS A 193 3.56 17.10 2.87
CA HIS A 193 4.12 17.97 1.84
C HIS A 193 4.42 19.38 2.37
N THR A 194 5.48 19.97 1.82
CA THR A 194 5.84 21.38 2.00
C THR A 194 6.43 21.94 0.71
N SER A 195 6.22 23.23 0.48
CA SER A 195 6.97 23.99 -0.53
C SER A 195 8.12 24.79 0.05
N ASP A 196 8.29 24.79 1.37
CA ASP A 196 9.48 25.35 2.00
C ASP A 196 10.61 24.33 1.89
N LEU A 197 11.38 24.46 0.81
CA LEU A 197 12.41 23.48 0.45
C LEU A 197 13.70 23.67 1.24
N GLY A 198 13.98 24.89 1.71
CA GLY A 198 15.22 25.24 2.42
C GLY A 198 16.48 24.67 1.73
N TRP A 199 17.29 23.93 2.49
CA TRP A 199 18.51 23.29 1.99
C TRP A 199 18.27 22.22 0.91
N LYS A 200 17.05 21.64 0.83
CA LYS A 200 16.73 20.61 -0.17
C LYS A 200 16.79 21.17 -1.59
N GLU A 201 16.53 22.47 -1.76
CA GLU A 201 16.62 23.11 -3.08
C GLU A 201 18.03 22.98 -3.66
N SER A 202 19.03 23.48 -2.95
CA SER A 202 20.42 23.52 -3.42
C SER A 202 21.12 22.16 -3.42
N GLN A 203 20.69 21.24 -2.55
CA GLN A 203 21.32 19.92 -2.37
C GLN A 203 20.63 18.78 -3.12
N ARG A 204 19.33 18.87 -3.44
CA ARG A 204 18.57 17.76 -4.05
C ARG A 204 17.89 18.12 -5.37
N LEU A 205 17.42 19.37 -5.52
CA LEU A 205 16.61 19.79 -6.68
C LEU A 205 17.44 20.45 -7.79
N GLN A 206 18.34 21.36 -7.44
CA GLN A 206 19.24 22.01 -8.39
C GLN A 206 20.30 21.06 -8.98
N PRO A 207 20.86 20.09 -8.23
CA PRO A 207 21.74 19.09 -8.82
C PRO A 207 21.00 18.21 -9.82
N ILE A 208 21.63 17.94 -10.96
CA ILE A 208 21.12 17.02 -11.96
C ILE A 208 21.77 15.67 -11.71
N VAL A 209 20.95 14.64 -11.49
CA VAL A 209 21.42 13.28 -11.28
C VAL A 209 20.91 12.32 -12.34
N VAL A 210 21.67 11.28 -12.63
CA VAL A 210 21.27 10.19 -13.52
C VAL A 210 21.24 8.90 -12.70
N ASP A 211 20.09 8.23 -12.70
CA ASP A 211 19.95 6.91 -12.12
C ASP A 211 20.30 5.84 -13.16
N PRO A 212 21.50 5.21 -13.09
CA PRO A 212 21.87 4.19 -14.05
C PRO A 212 21.02 2.93 -13.90
N GLY A 213 20.31 2.73 -12.79
CA GLY A 213 19.42 1.60 -12.60
C GLY A 213 18.32 1.52 -13.67
N LEU A 214 17.99 2.63 -14.34
CA LEU A 214 17.01 2.65 -15.43
C LEU A 214 17.48 1.98 -16.72
N TYR A 215 18.79 1.92 -16.99
CA TYR A 215 19.33 1.43 -18.27
C TYR A 215 20.56 0.52 -18.15
N LEU A 216 21.20 0.44 -16.99
CA LEU A 216 22.33 -0.44 -16.68
C LEU A 216 21.98 -1.34 -15.51
N ALA A 217 21.70 -2.61 -15.81
CA ALA A 217 21.46 -3.61 -14.78
C ALA A 217 22.63 -3.66 -13.78
N ARG A 218 22.32 -3.68 -12.48
CA ARG A 218 23.25 -3.83 -11.34
C ARG A 218 24.12 -2.61 -10.98
N ARG A 219 23.83 -1.41 -11.50
CA ARG A 219 24.38 -0.16 -10.93
C ARG A 219 23.30 0.55 -10.11
N SER A 220 23.56 0.70 -8.80
CA SER A 220 22.66 1.31 -7.82
C SER A 220 23.21 2.62 -7.23
N GLN A 221 24.26 3.19 -7.83
CA GLN A 221 24.82 4.49 -7.45
C GLN A 221 24.44 5.53 -8.50
N ILE A 222 23.90 6.65 -8.07
CA ILE A 222 23.55 7.76 -8.96
C ILE A 222 24.80 8.49 -9.45
N PHE A 223 24.74 9.04 -10.66
CA PHE A 223 25.76 9.93 -11.19
C PHE A 223 25.32 11.38 -11.06
N TYR A 224 26.26 12.26 -10.72
CA TYR A 224 26.05 13.70 -10.68
C TYR A 224 26.55 14.32 -11.98
N ALA A 225 25.73 15.18 -12.58
CA ALA A 225 26.23 16.09 -13.61
C ALA A 225 27.10 17.18 -12.96
N THR A 226 28.04 17.72 -13.74
CA THR A 226 28.85 18.85 -13.31
C THR A 226 28.02 20.12 -13.15
N GLU A 227 27.10 20.35 -14.08
CA GLU A 227 26.22 21.52 -14.08
C GLU A 227 24.98 21.31 -13.22
N LYS A 228 24.48 22.42 -12.65
CA LYS A 228 23.19 22.48 -11.94
C LYS A 228 22.13 23.11 -12.85
N ARG A 229 20.86 22.87 -12.53
CA ARG A 229 19.72 23.55 -13.17
C ARG A 229 19.07 24.56 -12.22
N PRO A 230 18.48 25.65 -12.75
CA PRO A 230 17.57 26.48 -11.97
C PRO A 230 16.30 25.70 -11.60
N MET A 231 15.56 26.24 -10.63
CA MET A 231 14.23 25.76 -10.30
C MET A 231 13.25 26.01 -11.47
N PRO A 232 12.24 25.15 -11.66
CA PRO A 232 11.30 25.29 -12.76
C PRO A 232 10.32 26.44 -12.52
N ASP A 233 10.08 27.26 -13.54
CA ASP A 233 9.08 28.35 -13.49
C ASP A 233 7.66 27.86 -13.82
N ALA A 234 7.54 26.70 -14.49
CA ALA A 234 6.28 26.19 -15.01
C ALA A 234 5.38 25.51 -13.96
N PHE A 235 5.95 25.10 -12.82
CA PHE A 235 5.22 24.46 -11.73
C PHE A 235 5.97 24.68 -10.41
N LYS A 236 5.23 24.61 -9.30
CA LYS A 236 5.82 24.75 -7.97
C LYS A 236 6.28 23.38 -7.45
N VAL A 237 7.51 23.28 -6.97
CA VAL A 237 8.02 22.02 -6.40
C VAL A 237 7.54 21.87 -4.97
N PHE A 238 6.99 20.69 -4.67
CA PHE A 238 6.67 20.26 -3.32
C PHE A 238 7.51 19.04 -2.97
N ALA A 239 7.92 18.96 -1.70
CA ALA A 239 8.68 17.85 -1.15
C ALA A 239 8.04 17.36 0.14
N GLY A 240 8.27 16.10 0.51
CA GLY A 240 7.66 15.50 1.68
C GLY A 240 8.16 14.10 1.98
N SER A 241 7.37 13.34 2.73
CA SER A 241 7.66 11.95 3.03
C SER A 241 7.58 11.08 1.77
N GLN A 242 8.55 10.18 1.57
CA GLN A 242 8.47 9.18 0.49
C GLN A 242 7.31 8.18 0.68
N TRP A 243 6.74 8.12 1.88
CA TRP A 243 5.66 7.21 2.23
C TRP A 243 4.31 7.91 2.09
N VAL A 244 3.37 7.26 1.41
CA VAL A 244 2.10 7.86 1.07
C VAL A 244 0.95 6.87 1.19
N LEU A 245 -0.26 7.40 1.45
CA LEU A 245 -1.50 6.72 1.11
C LEU A 245 -2.23 7.54 0.04
N LEU A 246 -2.30 7.00 -1.18
CA LEU A 246 -2.87 7.69 -2.32
C LEU A 246 -4.23 7.11 -2.68
N SER A 247 -5.18 7.97 -3.02
CA SER A 247 -6.48 7.56 -3.51
C SER A 247 -6.34 6.92 -4.89
N ARG A 248 -7.25 6.00 -5.20
CA ARG A 248 -7.28 5.34 -6.50
C ARG A 248 -7.38 6.33 -7.66
N SER A 249 -8.25 7.34 -7.54
CA SER A 249 -8.46 8.35 -8.59
C SER A 249 -7.18 9.14 -8.89
N PHE A 250 -6.41 9.52 -7.87
CA PHE A 250 -5.14 10.21 -8.06
C PHE A 250 -4.08 9.32 -8.71
N LEU A 251 -4.06 8.02 -8.40
CA LEU A 251 -3.17 7.08 -9.07
C LEU A 251 -3.58 6.78 -10.52
N GLU A 252 -4.88 6.71 -10.80
CA GLU A 252 -5.37 6.64 -12.18
C GLU A 252 -4.91 7.87 -12.97
N PHE A 253 -4.94 9.06 -12.36
CA PHE A 253 -4.40 10.28 -12.97
C PHE A 253 -2.90 10.17 -13.26
N CYS A 254 -2.11 9.74 -12.27
CA CYS A 254 -0.66 9.57 -12.44
C CYS A 254 -0.29 8.55 -13.52
N VAL A 255 -1.03 7.43 -13.61
CA VAL A 255 -0.72 6.31 -14.51
C VAL A 255 -1.30 6.51 -15.91
N LEU A 256 -2.57 6.93 -16.02
CA LEU A 256 -3.24 7.12 -17.31
C LEU A 256 -2.89 8.47 -17.94
N GLY A 257 -2.62 9.49 -17.12
CA GLY A 257 -2.18 10.82 -17.55
C GLY A 257 -3.14 11.46 -18.55
N TRP A 258 -4.40 11.68 -18.19
CA TRP A 258 -5.31 12.42 -19.08
C TRP A 258 -4.92 13.90 -19.22
N ASP A 259 -4.06 14.40 -18.33
CA ASP A 259 -3.31 15.65 -18.48
C ASP A 259 -1.81 15.37 -18.70
N ASN A 260 -1.08 16.34 -19.26
CA ASN A 260 0.36 16.22 -19.50
C ASN A 260 1.21 16.37 -18.23
N LEU A 261 0.69 17.01 -17.19
CA LEU A 261 1.43 17.34 -15.95
C LEU A 261 2.12 16.12 -15.33
N PRO A 262 1.48 14.95 -15.08
CA PRO A 262 2.17 13.79 -14.51
C PRO A 262 3.34 13.30 -15.35
N ARG A 263 3.25 13.39 -16.69
CA ARG A 263 4.32 12.96 -17.61
C ARG A 263 5.46 13.97 -17.62
N THR A 264 5.15 15.26 -17.71
CA THR A 264 6.14 16.34 -17.67
C THR A 264 6.93 16.32 -16.37
N LEU A 265 6.24 16.19 -15.23
CA LEU A 265 6.89 16.11 -13.92
C LEU A 265 7.69 14.81 -13.79
N LEU A 266 7.21 13.68 -14.32
CA LEU A 266 7.97 12.44 -14.29
C LEU A 266 9.30 12.58 -15.05
N MET A 267 9.29 13.20 -16.22
CA MET A 267 10.50 13.49 -17.00
C MET A 267 11.47 14.37 -16.19
N TYR A 268 10.97 15.42 -15.54
CA TYR A 268 11.80 16.31 -14.72
C TYR A 268 12.40 15.57 -13.50
N PHE A 269 11.55 14.89 -12.72
CA PHE A 269 11.94 14.23 -11.48
C PHE A 269 12.76 12.96 -11.69
N THR A 270 12.82 12.43 -12.93
CA THR A 270 13.75 11.36 -13.28
C THR A 270 15.22 11.75 -13.04
N ASN A 271 15.53 13.06 -13.09
CA ASN A 271 16.87 13.60 -12.85
C ASN A 271 16.99 14.39 -11.54
N VAL A 272 16.21 14.04 -10.53
CA VAL A 272 16.21 14.67 -9.19
C VAL A 272 16.61 13.62 -8.14
N MET A 273 17.42 14.04 -7.15
CA MET A 273 17.76 13.16 -6.02
C MET A 273 16.53 12.89 -5.16
N LEU A 274 16.38 11.64 -4.70
CA LEU A 274 15.24 11.23 -3.85
C LEU A 274 13.90 11.62 -4.48
N SER A 275 13.79 11.40 -5.78
CA SER A 275 12.64 11.79 -6.60
C SER A 275 11.27 11.34 -6.03
N GLN A 276 11.20 10.23 -5.29
CA GLN A 276 9.98 9.75 -4.64
C GLN A 276 9.44 10.73 -3.57
N GLU A 277 10.33 11.49 -2.91
CA GLU A 277 9.95 12.54 -1.96
C GLU A 277 9.38 13.80 -2.61
N VAL A 278 9.33 13.88 -3.96
CA VAL A 278 8.94 15.12 -4.66
C VAL A 278 7.92 14.91 -5.79
N TYR A 279 7.92 13.75 -6.44
CA TYR A 279 7.07 13.49 -7.61
C TYR A 279 5.58 13.58 -7.27
N PHE A 280 5.07 12.71 -6.39
CA PHE A 280 3.64 12.67 -6.07
C PHE A 280 3.17 13.99 -5.44
N HIS A 281 4.00 14.58 -4.58
CA HIS A 281 3.76 15.88 -3.93
C HIS A 281 3.59 17.00 -4.96
N SER A 282 4.50 17.10 -5.92
CA SER A 282 4.44 18.12 -6.95
C SER A 282 3.29 17.86 -7.94
N VAL A 283 3.02 16.61 -8.31
CA VAL A 283 1.89 16.29 -9.20
C VAL A 283 0.57 16.66 -8.52
N ILE A 284 0.34 16.22 -7.28
CA ILE A 284 -0.95 16.45 -6.61
C ILE A 284 -1.20 17.94 -6.36
N CYS A 285 -0.17 18.68 -5.93
CA CYS A 285 -0.31 20.10 -5.60
C CYS A 285 -0.42 21.03 -6.81
N ASN A 286 0.11 20.64 -7.97
CA ASN A 286 -0.05 21.40 -9.21
C ASN A 286 -1.27 20.95 -10.03
N SER A 287 -2.05 19.98 -9.54
CA SER A 287 -3.26 19.49 -10.22
C SER A 287 -4.52 20.17 -9.66
N PRO A 288 -5.26 20.97 -10.44
CA PRO A 288 -6.47 21.63 -9.98
C PRO A 288 -7.54 20.67 -9.43
N GLU A 289 -7.63 19.47 -10.00
CA GLU A 289 -8.56 18.40 -9.59
C GLU A 289 -8.21 17.80 -8.22
N PHE A 290 -6.92 17.72 -7.86
CA PHE A 290 -6.46 16.95 -6.70
C PHE A 290 -5.85 17.79 -5.57
N LYS A 291 -5.44 19.04 -5.82
CA LYS A 291 -4.75 19.88 -4.82
C LYS A 291 -5.52 20.11 -3.51
N ASN A 292 -6.85 19.98 -3.53
CA ASN A 292 -7.71 20.15 -2.35
C ASN A 292 -8.02 18.81 -1.66
N THR A 293 -7.46 17.70 -2.13
CA THR A 293 -7.65 16.36 -1.57
C THR A 293 -6.44 15.90 -0.74
N THR A 294 -5.50 16.79 -0.43
CA THR A 294 -4.28 16.49 0.32
C THR A 294 -4.49 16.65 1.83
N VAL A 295 -4.41 15.55 2.56
CA VAL A 295 -4.24 15.56 4.01
C VAL A 295 -2.73 15.55 4.28
N ASN A 296 -2.22 16.61 4.90
CA ASN A 296 -0.78 16.83 5.09
C ASN A 296 -0.21 16.00 6.25
N ASN A 297 -0.22 14.67 6.08
CA ASN A 297 0.29 13.69 7.01
C ASN A 297 0.45 12.34 6.28
N ASP A 298 1.45 11.53 6.63
CA ASP A 298 1.68 10.20 6.02
C ASP A 298 1.23 9.02 6.91
N LEU A 299 0.58 9.31 8.03
CA LEU A 299 0.06 8.40 9.06
C LEU A 299 1.15 7.56 9.74
N ARG A 300 2.42 8.01 9.71
CA ARG A 300 3.54 7.32 10.35
C ARG A 300 4.06 8.06 11.57
N TYR A 301 4.38 7.27 12.59
CA TYR A 301 5.24 7.71 13.67
C TYR A 301 6.72 7.51 13.29
N MET A 302 7.49 8.59 13.36
CA MET A 302 8.93 8.60 13.10
C MET A 302 9.62 9.53 14.10
N ILE A 303 10.78 9.12 14.60
CA ILE A 303 11.65 9.98 15.40
C ILE A 303 12.82 10.42 14.51
N TRP A 304 13.02 11.72 14.39
CA TRP A 304 14.15 12.29 13.66
C TRP A 304 15.23 12.76 14.64
N ASP A 305 16.49 12.49 14.30
CA ASP A 305 17.63 13.11 14.97
C ASP A 305 17.60 14.65 14.78
N ASN A 306 18.27 15.40 15.65
CA ASN A 306 18.49 16.84 15.46
C ASN A 306 20.00 17.14 15.40
N PRO A 307 20.54 17.56 14.24
CA PRO A 307 19.86 17.75 12.95
C PRO A 307 19.40 16.42 12.31
N PRO A 308 18.38 16.45 11.42
CA PRO A 308 17.87 15.25 10.79
C PRO A 308 18.93 14.59 9.90
N LYS A 309 19.07 13.27 10.05
CA LYS A 309 19.85 12.43 9.13
C LYS A 309 19.05 12.12 7.87
N MET A 310 19.64 11.33 6.97
CA MET A 310 18.98 10.89 5.74
C MET A 310 17.77 9.98 5.98
N GLU A 311 17.80 9.21 7.07
CA GLU A 311 16.73 8.30 7.48
C GLU A 311 16.42 8.54 8.96
N PRO A 312 15.18 8.27 9.42
CA PRO A 312 14.78 8.44 10.80
C PRO A 312 15.48 7.45 11.74
N HIS A 313 15.42 7.72 13.03
CA HIS A 313 15.92 6.86 14.09
C HIS A 313 15.33 5.44 14.02
N PHE A 314 16.15 4.45 14.37
CA PHE A 314 15.68 3.08 14.54
C PHE A 314 14.94 2.94 15.86
N LEU A 315 13.62 2.81 15.77
CA LEU A 315 12.74 2.64 16.92
C LEU A 315 13.03 1.31 17.61
N ASN A 316 13.07 1.36 18.93
CA ASN A 316 13.33 0.20 19.78
C ASN A 316 12.36 0.17 20.98
N THR A 317 12.61 -0.71 21.96
CA THR A 317 11.75 -0.88 23.13
C THR A 317 11.57 0.39 23.98
N SER A 318 12.55 1.31 23.99
CA SER A 318 12.44 2.58 24.73
C SER A 318 11.36 3.50 24.18
N ASP A 319 11.04 3.36 22.90
CA ASP A 319 10.15 4.28 22.18
C ASP A 319 8.70 3.76 22.16
N TYR A 320 8.46 2.58 22.72
CA TYR A 320 7.19 1.86 22.64
C TYR A 320 6.00 2.67 23.14
N ASP A 321 6.13 3.32 24.29
CA ASP A 321 5.02 4.08 24.86
C ASP A 321 4.68 5.31 24.02
N GLN A 322 5.68 5.97 23.43
CA GLN A 322 5.47 7.11 22.53
C GLN A 322 4.79 6.66 21.22
N MET A 323 5.23 5.53 20.65
CA MET A 323 4.58 4.93 19.47
C MET A 323 3.10 4.67 19.74
N VAL A 324 2.78 4.01 20.86
CA VAL A 324 1.40 3.67 21.25
C VAL A 324 0.54 4.91 21.54
N GLN A 325 1.14 6.01 21.95
CA GLN A 325 0.43 7.26 22.25
C GLN A 325 0.28 8.18 21.03
N SER A 326 1.06 7.96 19.97
CA SER A 326 1.08 8.83 18.79
C SER A 326 -0.25 8.92 18.02
N GLY A 327 -1.10 7.89 18.11
CA GLY A 327 -2.29 7.77 17.27
C GLY A 327 -1.96 7.65 15.77
N ALA A 328 -0.75 7.22 15.41
CA ALA A 328 -0.37 6.90 14.02
C ALA A 328 -0.83 5.48 13.62
N ALA A 329 -1.00 5.24 12.32
CA ALA A 329 -1.36 3.91 11.81
C ALA A 329 -0.15 2.97 11.69
N PHE A 330 1.01 3.55 11.37
CA PHE A 330 2.27 2.83 11.16
C PHE A 330 3.41 3.52 11.91
N ALA A 331 4.54 2.84 12.06
CA ALA A 331 5.77 3.40 12.58
C ALA A 331 6.97 2.99 11.72
N ARG A 332 8.01 3.84 11.69
CA ARG A 332 9.32 3.50 11.12
C ARG A 332 10.48 4.25 11.80
N GLN A 333 11.70 3.73 11.76
CA GLN A 333 12.08 2.43 11.15
C GLN A 333 12.49 1.41 12.20
N PHE A 334 12.33 0.12 11.89
CA PHE A 334 12.71 -0.96 12.79
C PHE A 334 13.90 -1.75 12.27
N GLN A 335 14.81 -2.13 13.17
CA GLN A 335 15.86 -3.09 12.88
C GLN A 335 15.27 -4.48 12.62
N LYS A 336 16.02 -5.32 11.90
CA LYS A 336 15.65 -6.72 11.71
C LYS A 336 15.59 -7.41 13.08
N ASP A 337 14.47 -8.10 13.34
CA ASP A 337 14.22 -8.88 14.55
C ASP A 337 14.31 -8.10 15.86
N ASP A 338 14.11 -6.77 15.83
CA ASP A 338 14.09 -5.96 17.05
C ASP A 338 13.02 -6.47 18.04
N PRO A 339 13.34 -6.59 19.35
CA PRO A 339 12.39 -7.06 20.35
C PRO A 339 11.08 -6.28 20.40
N VAL A 340 11.10 -4.98 20.06
CA VAL A 340 9.90 -4.14 20.06
C VAL A 340 8.83 -4.65 19.10
N LEU A 341 9.22 -5.29 17.99
CA LEU A 341 8.28 -5.88 17.03
C LEU A 341 7.45 -7.00 17.68
N ASN A 342 8.06 -7.77 18.58
CA ASN A 342 7.34 -8.81 19.34
C ASN A 342 6.39 -8.18 20.37
N ILE A 343 6.79 -7.06 20.98
CA ILE A 343 5.93 -6.31 21.90
C ILE A 343 4.70 -5.77 21.13
N ILE A 344 4.88 -5.23 19.93
CA ILE A 344 3.78 -4.77 19.07
C ILE A 344 2.87 -5.94 18.68
N ASP A 345 3.44 -7.06 18.24
CA ASP A 345 2.69 -8.28 17.90
C ASP A 345 1.80 -8.75 19.06
N GLU A 346 2.34 -8.78 20.28
CA GLU A 346 1.65 -9.29 21.46
C GLU A 346 0.64 -8.30 22.04
N LYS A 347 1.03 -7.03 22.20
CA LYS A 347 0.25 -6.03 22.93
C LYS A 347 -0.76 -5.28 22.06
N ILE A 348 -0.41 -5.03 20.79
CA ILE A 348 -1.25 -4.28 19.85
C ILE A 348 -2.01 -5.24 18.94
N LEU A 349 -1.28 -6.05 18.16
CA LEU A 349 -1.87 -6.86 17.09
C LEU A 349 -2.48 -8.16 17.58
N ARG A 350 -2.21 -8.55 18.83
CA ARG A 350 -2.68 -9.78 19.49
C ARG A 350 -2.42 -11.05 18.67
N ARG A 351 -1.27 -11.10 17.99
CA ARG A 351 -0.90 -12.17 17.05
C ARG A 351 0.27 -13.00 17.55
N GLY A 352 0.32 -14.25 17.09
CA GLY A 352 1.47 -15.13 17.30
C GLY A 352 2.50 -15.00 16.18
N ARG A 353 3.70 -15.55 16.40
CA ARG A 353 4.75 -15.62 15.37
C ARG A 353 4.23 -16.39 14.14
N ASN A 354 4.50 -15.85 12.95
CA ASN A 354 4.10 -16.42 11.66
C ASN A 354 2.58 -16.66 11.50
N ARG A 355 1.73 -15.91 12.21
CA ARG A 355 0.26 -15.97 12.07
C ARG A 355 -0.30 -14.63 11.67
N ALA A 356 -1.31 -14.59 10.81
CA ALA A 356 -1.99 -13.34 10.46
C ALA A 356 -2.51 -12.63 11.73
N ALA A 357 -2.49 -11.30 11.73
CA ALA A 357 -3.11 -10.54 12.81
C ALA A 357 -4.62 -10.85 12.85
N PRO A 358 -5.17 -11.29 13.99
CA PRO A 358 -6.58 -11.66 14.06
C PRO A 358 -7.49 -10.44 13.94
N GLY A 359 -8.45 -10.51 13.03
CA GLY A 359 -9.60 -9.60 12.96
C GLY A 359 -10.90 -10.31 13.35
N ALA A 360 -12.03 -9.61 13.28
CA ALA A 360 -13.37 -10.18 13.48
C ALA A 360 -13.68 -11.35 12.54
N TRP A 361 -13.04 -11.38 11.38
CA TRP A 361 -13.16 -12.45 10.41
C TRP A 361 -12.52 -13.77 10.86
N CYS A 362 -11.65 -13.79 11.89
CA CYS A 362 -11.06 -15.01 12.44
C CYS A 362 -12.02 -15.65 13.47
N THR A 363 -12.61 -16.80 13.13
CA THR A 363 -13.63 -17.47 13.95
C THR A 363 -13.14 -18.75 14.63
N GLY A 364 -11.89 -19.14 14.40
CA GLY A 364 -11.28 -20.31 15.02
C GLY A 364 -11.21 -20.17 16.54
N ARG A 365 -11.41 -21.29 17.25
CA ARG A 365 -11.27 -21.30 18.71
C ARG A 365 -9.86 -20.92 19.11
N LYS A 366 -9.74 -19.89 19.94
CA LYS A 366 -8.45 -19.46 20.50
C LYS A 366 -7.95 -20.55 21.46
N SER A 367 -6.96 -21.30 21.02
CA SER A 367 -6.22 -22.29 21.82
C SER A 367 -4.73 -22.07 21.62
N TRP A 368 -3.90 -22.51 22.56
CA TRP A 368 -2.45 -22.37 22.47
C TRP A 368 -1.89 -22.99 21.17
N TRP A 369 -2.52 -24.06 20.70
CA TRP A 369 -2.10 -24.85 19.54
C TRP A 369 -2.80 -24.47 18.23
N MET A 370 -3.92 -23.74 18.29
CA MET A 370 -4.72 -23.43 17.10
C MET A 370 -4.60 -21.97 16.73
N ASP A 371 -4.36 -21.71 15.45
CA ASP A 371 -4.45 -20.37 14.88
C ASP A 371 -5.93 -19.94 14.82
N PRO A 372 -6.35 -18.85 15.48
CA PRO A 372 -7.73 -18.36 15.38
C PRO A 372 -8.14 -18.03 13.95
N CYS A 373 -7.19 -17.75 13.05
CA CYS A 373 -7.44 -17.44 11.64
C CYS A 373 -7.36 -18.68 10.73
N SER A 374 -7.26 -19.89 11.30
CA SER A 374 -7.39 -21.16 10.54
C SER A 374 -8.83 -21.46 10.10
N GLN A 375 -9.80 -20.82 10.75
CA GLN A 375 -11.20 -20.78 10.35
C GLN A 375 -11.61 -19.31 10.25
N TRP A 376 -12.38 -18.98 9.23
CA TRP A 376 -12.81 -17.62 8.98
C TRP A 376 -14.31 -17.52 8.74
N GLY A 377 -14.88 -16.43 9.23
CA GLY A 377 -16.27 -16.02 9.03
C GLY A 377 -16.39 -14.92 7.99
N ASP A 378 -17.31 -14.00 8.24
CA ASP A 378 -17.55 -12.88 7.32
C ASP A 378 -16.43 -11.83 7.40
N ALA A 379 -15.71 -11.67 6.29
CA ALA A 379 -14.64 -10.67 6.13
C ALA A 379 -15.14 -9.22 6.07
N ASN A 380 -16.46 -8.98 6.13
CA ASN A 380 -17.05 -7.65 6.25
C ASN A 380 -17.23 -7.17 7.69
N VAL A 381 -17.14 -8.09 8.67
CA VAL A 381 -17.32 -7.74 10.07
C VAL A 381 -16.01 -7.18 10.62
N LEU A 382 -16.10 -6.06 11.31
CA LEU A 382 -14.98 -5.43 12.00
C LEU A 382 -15.18 -5.50 13.51
N LYS A 383 -14.07 -5.67 14.24
CA LYS A 383 -14.01 -5.52 15.68
C LYS A 383 -12.90 -4.54 16.05
N PRO A 384 -13.18 -3.22 16.08
CA PRO A 384 -12.21 -2.24 16.50
C PRO A 384 -11.77 -2.51 17.95
N GLY A 385 -10.47 -2.35 18.18
CA GLY A 385 -9.80 -2.42 19.46
C GLY A 385 -9.45 -1.04 20.02
N PRO A 386 -8.63 -0.98 21.07
CA PRO A 386 -8.31 0.28 21.75
C PRO A 386 -7.56 1.30 20.87
N GLN A 387 -6.79 0.83 19.88
CA GLN A 387 -6.03 1.73 19.01
C GLN A 387 -6.92 2.47 18.01
N ALA A 388 -8.08 1.91 17.62
CA ALA A 388 -9.04 2.61 16.78
C ALA A 388 -9.44 3.97 17.37
N LYS A 389 -9.68 4.06 18.68
CA LYS A 389 -10.08 5.31 19.33
C LYS A 389 -9.01 6.40 19.21
N LYS A 390 -7.76 6.06 19.49
CA LYS A 390 -6.63 7.01 19.36
C LYS A 390 -6.42 7.43 17.91
N PHE A 391 -6.52 6.47 17.00
CA PHE A 391 -6.38 6.73 15.58
C PHE A 391 -7.54 7.60 15.04
N GLU A 392 -8.76 7.40 15.54
CA GLU A 392 -9.93 8.22 15.23
C GLU A 392 -9.78 9.65 15.74
N GLU A 393 -9.27 9.84 16.95
CA GLU A 393 -8.96 11.17 17.51
C GLU A 393 -7.91 11.90 16.64
N SER A 394 -6.79 11.24 16.31
CA SER A 394 -5.78 11.80 15.41
C SER A 394 -6.32 12.09 14.01
N MET A 395 -7.14 11.18 13.45
CA MET A 395 -7.75 11.35 12.13
C MET A 395 -8.72 12.54 12.12
N THR A 396 -9.52 12.71 13.17
CA THR A 396 -10.44 13.85 13.30
C THR A 396 -9.68 15.16 13.28
N ASN A 397 -8.61 15.28 14.06
CA ASN A 397 -7.75 16.47 14.07
C ASN A 397 -7.15 16.76 12.68
N LEU A 398 -6.66 15.73 11.99
CA LEU A 398 -6.12 15.87 10.63
C LEU A 398 -7.16 16.35 9.62
N LEU A 399 -8.40 15.87 9.73
CA LEU A 399 -9.50 16.26 8.84
C LEU A 399 -10.02 17.67 9.17
N ASP A 400 -10.03 18.05 10.45
CA ASP A 400 -10.37 19.40 10.89
C ASP A 400 -9.32 20.40 10.38
N ASP A 401 -8.03 20.11 10.52
CA ASP A 401 -6.94 20.91 9.95
C ASP A 401 -7.06 21.04 8.43
N TRP A 402 -7.31 19.93 7.73
CA TRP A 402 -7.55 19.92 6.28
C TRP A 402 -8.74 20.81 5.89
N SER A 403 -9.85 20.74 6.64
CA SER A 403 -11.05 21.52 6.39
C SER A 403 -10.83 23.02 6.61
N SER A 404 -9.95 23.38 7.55
CA SER A 404 -9.53 24.76 7.83
C SER A 404 -8.59 25.34 6.76
N GLN A 405 -8.16 24.53 5.79
CA GLN A 405 -7.20 24.89 4.74
C GLN A 405 -5.85 25.41 5.24
N SER A 406 -5.47 25.06 6.47
CA SER A 406 -4.20 25.49 7.10
C SER A 406 -2.98 24.89 6.38
N ASN A 407 -3.08 23.62 5.99
CA ASN A 407 -1.96 22.82 5.48
C ASN A 407 -2.17 22.30 4.05
N GLN A 408 -2.79 23.10 3.18
CA GLN A 408 -2.97 22.76 1.76
C GLN A 408 -1.75 23.16 0.91
N CYS A 409 -1.76 22.69 -0.35
CA CYS A 409 -0.79 23.02 -1.39
C CYS A 409 -0.72 24.53 -1.67
N LYS A 410 -0.01 25.28 -0.82
CA LYS A 410 0.15 26.73 -0.87
C LYS A 410 1.57 27.11 -1.24
#